data_AF-A0AA86JDZ8-F1
#
_entry.id   AF-A0AA86JDZ8-F1
#
_cell.length_a   1.000
_cell.length_b   1.000
_cell.length_c   1.000
_cell.angle_alpha   90.00
_cell.angle_beta   90.00
_cell.angle_gamma   90.00
#
_symmetry.space_group_name_H-M   'P 1'
#
loop_
_entity.id
_entity.type
_entity.pdbx_description
1 polymer ?
#
loop_
_entity_poly.entity_id
_entity_poly.type
_entity_poly.pdbx_seq_one_letter_code
_entity_poly.pdbx_strand_id
1 'polypeptide(L)' 'MTKILIKYSDESEMIRLVELLSTGAKVKNISEPYKSGKYYRVYVDVE' A
#
# COMPACT_ATOMS: atom_id res chain seq x y z
N MET A 1 -9.56 12.90 1.21
CA MET A 1 -9.05 11.66 0.60
C MET A 1 -7.55 11.78 0.50
N THR A 2 -6.84 10.97 1.26
CA THR A 2 -5.39 10.98 1.31
C THR A 2 -4.87 9.77 0.56
N LYS A 3 -3.85 9.98 -0.29
CA LYS A 3 -3.17 8.89 -1.00
C LYS A 3 -1.86 8.58 -0.31
N ILE A 4 -1.66 7.33 0.06
CA ILE A 4 -0.43 6.83 0.69
C ILE A 4 0.29 5.94 -0.32
N LEU A 5 1.57 6.22 -0.56
CA LEU A 5 2.41 5.36 -1.38
C LEU A 5 3.14 4.37 -0.48
N ILE A 6 2.86 3.08 -0.68
CA ILE A 6 3.60 2.00 -0.02
C ILE A 6 4.66 1.48 -0.97
N LYS A 7 5.90 1.36 -0.49
CA LYS A 7 7.02 0.74 -1.22
C LYS A 7 7.41 -0.53 -0.47
N TYR A 8 7.53 -1.64 -1.19
CA TYR A 8 7.79 -2.96 -0.60
C TYR A 8 8.67 -3.83 -1.50
N SER A 9 9.30 -4.83 -0.92
CA SER A 9 10.25 -5.73 -1.58
C SER A 9 9.59 -7.04 -2.01
N ASP A 10 8.62 -7.51 -1.23
CA ASP A 10 7.84 -8.72 -1.45
C ASP A 10 6.38 -8.54 -1.00
N GLU A 11 5.50 -9.45 -1.44
CA GLU A 11 4.06 -9.34 -1.20
C GLU A 11 3.68 -9.44 0.28
N SER A 12 4.46 -10.15 1.11
CA SER A 12 4.14 -10.28 2.54
C SER A 12 4.36 -8.97 3.29
N GLU A 13 5.40 -8.21 2.90
CA GLU A 13 5.61 -6.84 3.40
C GLU A 13 4.45 -5.91 3.03
N MET A 14 3.95 -5.99 1.80
CA MET A 14 2.80 -5.21 1.33
C MET A 14 1.54 -5.49 2.16
N ILE A 15 1.20 -6.76 2.35
CA ILE A 15 0.01 -7.18 3.11
C ILE A 15 0.08 -6.63 4.53
N ARG A 16 1.22 -6.81 5.22
CA ARG A 16 1.40 -6.35 6.60
C ARG A 16 1.25 -4.84 6.74
N LEU A 17 1.78 -4.06 5.78
CA LEU A 17 1.67 -2.60 5.81
C LEU A 17 0.24 -2.14 5.57
N VAL A 18 -0.48 -2.78 4.66
CA VAL A 18 -1.90 -2.50 4.39
C VAL A 18 -2.78 -2.85 5.60
N GLU A 19 -2.51 -3.98 6.27
CA GLU A 19 -3.22 -4.36 7.50
C GLU A 19 -3.01 -3.33 8.61
N LEU A 20 -1.76 -2.92 8.85
CA LEU A 20 -1.44 -1.87 9.82
C LEU A 20 -2.15 -0.56 9.49
N LEU A 21 -2.17 -0.15 8.22
CA LEU A 21 -2.92 1.03 7.77
C LEU A 21 -4.42 0.89 8.03
N SER A 22 -4.98 -0.29 7.78
CA SER A 22 -6.40 -0.59 7.97
C SER A 22 -6.84 -0.55 9.44
N THR A 23 -5.91 -0.67 10.39
CA THR A 23 -6.24 -0.52 11.83
C THR A 23 -6.55 0.92 12.23
N GLY A 24 -5.93 1.90 11.58
CA GLY A 24 -6.03 3.32 11.93
C GLY A 24 -6.84 4.17 10.95
N ALA A 25 -7.02 3.70 9.73
CA ALA A 25 -7.76 4.39 8.69
C ALA A 25 -8.57 3.42 7.83
N LYS A 26 -9.65 3.91 7.24
CA LYS A 26 -10.45 3.10 6.34
C LYS A 26 -9.82 3.10 4.95
N VAL A 27 -9.25 1.96 4.57
CA VAL A 27 -8.73 1.73 3.21
C VAL A 27 -9.90 1.62 2.24
N LYS A 28 -9.93 2.48 1.22
CA LYS A 28 -10.95 2.48 0.17
C LYS A 28 -10.54 1.71 -1.06
N ASN A 29 -9.29 1.89 -1.47
CA ASN A 29 -8.80 1.35 -2.73
C ASN A 29 -7.29 1.12 -2.64
N ILE A 30 -6.82 0.12 -3.37
CA ILE A 30 -5.41 -0.20 -3.53
C ILE A 30 -5.17 -0.32 -5.04
N SER A 31 -4.22 0.45 -5.57
CA SER A 31 -3.88 0.39 -6.99
C SER A 31 -3.23 -0.93 -7.36
N GLU A 32 -3.20 -1.22 -8.66
CA GLU A 32 -2.33 -2.29 -9.15
C GLU A 32 -0.86 -2.04 -8.75
N PRO A 33 -0.14 -3.10 -8.39
CA PRO A 33 1.26 -3.00 -8.03
C PRO A 33 2.10 -2.73 -9.27
N TYR A 34 3.04 -1.80 -9.15
CA TYR A 34 3.98 -1.50 -10.23
C TYR A 34 5.42 -1.55 -9.72
N LYS A 35 6.31 -2.00 -10.59
CA LYS A 35 7.73 -2.11 -10.27
C LYS A 35 8.43 -0.76 -10.45
N SER A 36 9.23 -0.37 -9.47
CA SER A 36 10.05 0.83 -9.49
C SER A 36 11.46 0.50 -9.00
N GLY A 37 12.33 0.13 -9.95
CA GLY A 37 13.70 -0.31 -9.65
C GLY A 37 13.71 -1.68 -8.96
N LYS A 38 14.32 -1.74 -7.77
CA LYS A 38 14.42 -2.96 -6.95
C LYS A 38 13.15 -3.28 -6.14
N TYR A 39 12.17 -2.39 -6.13
CA TYR A 39 11.00 -2.47 -5.25
C TYR A 39 9.70 -2.39 -6.05
N TYR A 40 8.62 -2.84 -5.43
CA TYR A 40 7.25 -2.61 -5.88
C TYR A 40 6.63 -1.45 -5.13
N ARG A 41 5.57 -0.90 -5.72
CA ARG A 41 4.80 0.21 -5.17
C ARG A 41 3.31 0.01 -5.40
N VAL A 42 2.52 0.42 -4.42
CA VAL A 42 1.05 0.56 -4.54
C VAL A 42 0.63 1.90 -3.94
N TYR A 43 -0.40 2.50 -4.54
CA TYR A 43 -1.11 3.62 -3.94
C TYR A 43 -2.29 3.08 -3.15
N VAL A 44 -2.44 3.54 -1.92
CA VAL A 44 -3.56 3.22 -1.04
C VAL A 44 -4.35 4.49 -0.77
N ASP A 45 -5.61 4.49 -1.17
CA ASP A 45 -6.54 5.58 -0.89
C ASP A 45 -7.18 5.33 0.48
N VAL A 46 -7.01 6.28 1.41
CA VAL A 46 -7.59 6.21 2.77
C VAL A 46 -8.57 7.35 3.03
N GLU A 47 -9.63 7.05 3.76
CA GLU A 47 -10.57 8.01 4.37
C GLU A 47 -10.05 8.56 5.70
#